data_AF-A0A922XPC8-F1
#
_entry.id   AF-A0A922XPC8-F1
#
_cell.length_a   1.000
_cell.length_b   1.000
_cell.length_c   1.000
_cell.angle_alpha   90.00
_cell.angle_beta   90.00
_cell.angle_gamma   90.00
#
_symmetry.space_group_name_H-M   'P 1'
#
loop_
_entity.id
_entity.type
_entity.pdbx_description
1 polymer ?
#
loop_
_entity_poly.entity_id
_entity_poly.type
_entity_poly.pdbx_seq_one_letter_code
_entity_poly.pdbx_strand_id
1 'polypeptide(L)'
;MLLSPASISINVCSETALLKMKGEGVNTAFMDCVELLQERHDMDVTINGEGRGDIMHSHTYGPYYFLRGLSYRKRKILTVHVIPDSIKGSLPLAKFLMPFVKWYFRQVYAYADAVVAISPKVEQVIKELGVTTPVYRIDNPVHLDKWKRT
;
A
#
# COMPACT_ATOMS: atom_id res chain seq x y z
N MET A 1 26.95 -5.03 26.80
CA MET A 1 26.50 -4.23 25.65
C MET A 1 25.69 -5.18 24.78
N LEU A 2 24.37 -5.23 24.97
CA LEU A 2 23.50 -6.08 24.17
C LEU A 2 23.47 -5.48 22.76
N LEU A 3 23.89 -6.26 21.76
CA LEU A 3 23.77 -5.88 20.36
C LEU A 3 22.29 -5.59 20.09
N SER A 4 21.97 -4.36 19.69
CA SER A 4 20.66 -4.03 19.15
C SER A 4 20.36 -5.05 18.04
N PRO A 5 19.16 -5.68 17.99
CA PRO A 5 18.80 -6.49 16.85
C PRO A 5 18.96 -5.64 15.58
N ALA A 6 19.45 -6.25 14.50
CA ALA A 6 19.66 -5.55 13.24
C ALA A 6 18.35 -4.87 12.82
N SER A 7 18.36 -3.54 12.73
CA SER A 7 17.20 -2.74 12.38
C SER A 7 16.78 -3.05 10.94
N ILE A 8 15.53 -3.43 10.73
CA ILE A 8 14.99 -3.64 9.38
C ILE A 8 14.74 -2.28 8.74
N SER A 9 15.28 -2.06 7.56
CA SER A 9 15.05 -0.82 6.81
C SER A 9 13.82 -0.93 5.92
N ILE A 10 12.87 -0.01 6.08
CA ILE A 10 11.61 0.02 5.34
C ILE A 10 11.49 1.36 4.63
N ASN A 11 11.14 1.32 3.36
CA ASN A 11 10.81 2.51 2.59
C ASN A 11 9.33 2.50 2.23
N VAL A 12 8.59 3.39 2.87
CA VAL A 12 7.15 3.54 2.65
C VAL A 12 6.94 4.49 1.47
N CYS A 13 6.19 4.03 0.48
CA CYS A 13 6.08 4.67 -0.83
C CYS A 13 4.65 5.11 -1.11
N SER A 14 4.46 6.36 -1.54
CA SER A 14 3.16 6.91 -1.91
C SER A 14 3.27 8.03 -2.93
N GLU A 15 2.61 7.85 -4.09
CA GLU A 15 2.51 8.89 -5.13
C GLU A 15 1.69 10.09 -4.66
N THR A 16 0.61 9.87 -3.89
CA THR A 16 -0.23 10.96 -3.40
C THR A 16 0.53 11.87 -2.43
N ALA A 17 1.40 11.28 -1.58
CA ALA A 17 2.28 12.03 -0.70
C ALA A 17 3.33 12.83 -1.49
N LEU A 18 3.91 12.25 -2.56
CA LEU A 18 4.87 12.95 -3.44
C LEU A 18 4.24 14.14 -4.16
N LEU A 19 3.02 13.95 -4.67
CA LEU A 19 2.25 14.98 -5.38
C LEU A 19 1.56 15.97 -4.43
N LYS A 20 1.77 15.85 -3.11
CA LYS A 20 1.18 16.69 -2.06
C LYS A 20 -0.35 16.76 -2.14
N MET A 21 -0.99 15.69 -2.59
CA MET A 21 -2.45 15.59 -2.64
C MET A 21 -3.00 15.40 -1.24
N LYS A 22 -3.60 16.46 -0.68
CA LYS A 22 -4.22 16.47 0.65
C LYS A 22 -5.73 16.21 0.53
N GLY A 23 -6.31 15.56 1.55
CA GLY A 23 -7.76 15.31 1.64
C GLY A 23 -8.23 13.94 1.15
N GLU A 24 -7.32 13.09 0.68
CA GLU A 24 -7.62 11.70 0.28
C GLU A 24 -7.47 10.74 1.46
N GLY A 25 -8.42 9.82 1.65
CA GLY A 25 -8.35 8.80 2.71
C GLY A 25 -7.10 7.92 2.65
N VAL A 26 -6.54 7.73 1.44
CA VAL A 26 -5.27 7.02 1.21
C VAL A 26 -4.09 7.72 1.88
N ASN A 27 -4.05 9.06 1.83
CA ASN A 27 -2.96 9.82 2.44
C ASN A 27 -3.01 9.73 3.97
N THR A 28 -4.22 9.75 4.57
CA THR A 28 -4.38 9.55 6.02
C THR A 28 -3.89 8.16 6.44
N ALA A 29 -4.37 7.10 5.80
CA ALA A 29 -3.94 5.73 6.11
C ALA A 29 -2.43 5.52 5.89
N PHE A 30 -1.85 6.18 4.89
CA PHE A 30 -0.40 6.19 4.67
C PHE A 30 0.35 6.85 5.83
N MET A 31 -0.06 8.04 6.27
CA MET A 31 0.60 8.73 7.38
C MET A 31 0.47 7.97 8.70
N ASP A 32 -0.71 7.41 8.99
CA ASP A 32 -0.94 6.59 10.19
C ASP A 32 -0.02 5.35 10.20
N CYS A 33 0.14 4.70 9.04
CA CYS A 33 1.06 3.56 8.89
C CYS A 33 2.52 3.98 9.14
N VAL A 34 2.95 5.11 8.57
CA VAL A 34 4.31 5.65 8.79
C VAL A 34 4.56 5.96 10.26
N GLU A 35 3.61 6.62 10.94
CA GLU A 35 3.73 6.96 12.36
C GLU A 35 3.90 5.70 13.22
N LEU A 36 3.02 4.70 13.04
CA LEU A 36 3.10 3.42 13.75
C LEU A 36 4.39 2.63 13.47
N LEU A 37 4.92 2.71 12.25
CA LEU A 37 6.21 2.10 11.91
C LEU A 37 7.38 2.85 12.55
N GLN A 38 7.30 4.18 12.69
CA GLN A 38 8.35 5.00 13.30
C GLN A 38 8.41 4.87 14.82
N GLU A 39 7.31 4.48 15.48
CA GLU A 39 7.29 4.16 16.91
C GLU A 39 8.10 2.90 17.26
N ARG A 40 8.42 2.07 16.26
CA ARG A 40 9.18 0.83 16.44
C ARG A 40 10.67 1.10 16.53
N HIS A 41 11.31 0.70 17.62
CA HIS A 41 12.75 0.83 17.82
C HIS A 41 13.60 -0.14 16.97
N ASP A 42 12.98 -1.17 16.40
CA ASP A 42 13.62 -2.21 15.59
C ASP A 42 13.55 -1.96 14.08
N MET A 43 13.10 -0.77 13.66
CA MET A 43 12.90 -0.41 12.25
C MET A 43 13.51 0.96 11.91
N ASP A 44 14.09 1.05 10.72
CA ASP A 44 14.52 2.32 10.11
C ASP A 44 13.55 2.66 8.97
N VAL A 45 12.78 3.73 9.13
CA VAL A 45 11.66 4.08 8.24
C VAL A 45 12.01 5.30 7.39
N THR A 46 12.04 5.10 6.09
CA THR A 46 12.18 6.18 5.09
C THR A 46 10.89 6.37 4.33
N ILE A 47 10.61 7.62 3.93
CA ILE A 47 9.44 7.96 3.12
C ILE A 47 9.92 8.33 1.73
N ASN A 48 9.49 7.58 0.72
CA ASN A 48 9.86 7.80 -0.68
C ASN A 48 11.39 7.93 -0.90
N GLY A 49 12.19 7.19 -0.13
CA GLY A 49 13.66 7.28 -0.06
C GLY A 49 14.41 6.64 -1.24
N GLU A 50 14.01 6.96 -2.47
CA GLU A 50 14.70 6.61 -3.72
C GLU A 50 14.88 5.12 -4.07
N GLY A 51 14.33 4.19 -3.29
CA GLY A 51 14.30 2.78 -3.65
C GLY A 51 15.30 1.89 -2.90
N ARG A 52 15.82 2.34 -1.76
CA ARG A 52 16.71 1.55 -0.88
C ARG A 52 15.96 1.10 0.37
N GLY A 53 16.24 -0.13 0.80
CA GLY A 53 15.69 -0.73 2.01
C GLY A 53 15.55 -2.24 1.90
N ASP A 54 15.27 -2.90 3.02
CA ASP A 54 14.91 -4.31 3.08
C ASP A 54 13.51 -4.57 2.52
N ILE A 55 12.62 -3.59 2.71
CA ILE A 55 11.21 -3.66 2.32
C ILE A 55 10.81 -2.38 1.60
N MET A 56 10.26 -2.52 0.41
CA MET A 56 9.43 -1.49 -0.22
C MET A 56 7.98 -1.70 0.24
N HIS A 57 7.40 -0.74 0.96
CA HIS A 57 6.00 -0.80 1.39
C HIS A 57 5.18 0.25 0.64
N SER A 58 4.48 -0.15 -0.42
CA SER A 58 3.74 0.76 -1.29
C SER A 58 2.29 0.95 -0.83
N HIS A 59 1.84 2.20 -0.84
CA HIS A 59 0.42 2.60 -0.73
C HIS A 59 -0.12 3.13 -2.07
N THR A 60 0.64 2.96 -3.15
CA THR A 60 0.26 3.38 -4.49
C THR A 60 0.44 2.25 -5.50
N TYR A 61 -0.22 2.39 -6.64
CA TYR A 61 -0.28 1.39 -7.70
C TYR A 61 -0.01 1.98 -9.09
N GLY A 62 0.45 3.22 -9.20
CA GLY A 62 0.75 3.90 -10.46
C GLY A 62 2.17 3.67 -10.97
N PRO A 63 2.63 4.47 -11.95
CA PRO A 63 3.96 4.35 -12.54
C PRO A 63 5.10 4.35 -11.52
N TYR A 64 5.01 5.17 -10.46
CA TYR A 64 6.04 5.21 -9.43
C TYR A 64 6.22 3.87 -8.72
N TYR A 65 5.13 3.14 -8.44
CA TYR A 65 5.16 1.83 -7.80
C TYR A 65 5.97 0.83 -8.63
N PHE A 66 5.71 0.74 -9.93
CA PHE A 66 6.45 -0.15 -10.82
C PHE A 66 7.91 0.32 -11.00
N LEU A 67 8.13 1.61 -11.27
CA LEU A 67 9.48 2.14 -11.49
C LEU A 67 10.39 1.96 -10.28
N ARG A 68 9.88 2.21 -9.06
CA ARG A 68 10.64 1.96 -7.84
C ARG A 68 10.82 0.47 -7.58
N GLY A 69 9.78 -0.34 -7.78
CA GLY A 69 9.86 -1.78 -7.58
C GLY A 69 10.92 -2.47 -8.46
N LEU A 70 11.19 -1.95 -9.66
CA LEU A 70 12.24 -2.48 -10.55
C LEU A 70 13.64 -2.38 -9.92
N SER A 71 13.86 -1.37 -9.09
CA SER A 71 15.13 -1.17 -8.38
C SER A 71 15.23 -1.93 -7.05
N TYR A 72 14.11 -2.45 -6.53
CA TYR A 72 14.07 -3.21 -5.28
C TYR A 72 14.42 -4.68 -5.49
N ARG A 73 15.55 -5.10 -4.90
CA ARG A 73 16.02 -6.48 -4.94
C ARG A 73 15.49 -7.37 -3.81
N LYS A 74 14.93 -6.79 -2.75
CA LYS A 74 14.41 -7.52 -1.59
C LYS A 74 12.89 -7.67 -1.65
N ARG A 75 12.16 -7.31 -0.60
CA ARG A 75 10.71 -7.56 -0.53
C ARG A 75 9.88 -6.33 -0.92
N LYS A 76 8.78 -6.57 -1.62
CA LYS A 76 7.78 -5.59 -2.04
C LYS A 76 6.46 -5.95 -1.36
N ILE A 77 5.93 -5.03 -0.58
CA ILE A 77 4.63 -5.14 0.07
C ILE A 77 3.74 -4.05 -0.51
N LEU A 78 2.49 -4.38 -0.82
CA LEU A 78 1.51 -3.42 -1.32
C LEU A 78 0.28 -3.40 -0.40
N THR A 79 -0.02 -2.24 0.18
CA THR A 79 -1.30 -2.00 0.86
C THR A 79 -2.33 -1.53 -0.15
N VAL A 80 -3.41 -2.31 -0.31
CA VAL A 80 -4.41 -2.11 -1.36
C VAL A 80 -5.52 -1.20 -0.87
N HIS A 81 -5.50 0.06 -1.32
CA HIS A 81 -6.53 1.06 -1.01
C HIS A 81 -7.65 1.16 -2.05
N VAL A 82 -7.40 0.69 -3.27
CA VAL A 82 -8.30 0.84 -4.41
C VAL A 82 -8.48 -0.50 -5.09
N ILE A 83 -9.71 -0.82 -5.48
CA ILE A 83 -10.07 -2.04 -6.21
C ILE A 83 -10.66 -1.67 -7.59
N PRO A 84 -10.76 -2.61 -8.55
CA PRO A 84 -11.37 -2.33 -9.86
C PRO A 84 -12.73 -1.62 -9.79
N ASP A 85 -13.56 -2.02 -8.83
CA ASP A 85 -14.89 -1.44 -8.65
C ASP A 85 -14.86 0.03 -8.20
N SER A 86 -13.79 0.47 -7.53
CA SER A 86 -13.60 1.87 -7.13
C SER A 86 -13.50 2.79 -8.36
N ILE A 87 -13.03 2.29 -9.51
CA ILE A 87 -12.88 3.09 -10.74
C ILE A 87 -14.21 3.31 -11.46
N LYS A 88 -15.23 2.48 -11.19
CA LYS A 88 -16.55 2.58 -11.87
C LYS A 88 -17.22 3.94 -11.70
N GLY A 89 -16.97 4.64 -10.59
CA GLY A 89 -17.52 5.96 -10.31
C GLY A 89 -16.67 7.13 -10.82
N SER A 90 -15.43 6.87 -11.27
CA SER A 90 -14.42 7.92 -11.51
C SER A 90 -14.01 8.06 -12.97
N LEU A 91 -14.33 7.09 -13.84
CA LEU A 91 -13.91 7.10 -15.24
C LEU A 91 -15.11 7.05 -16.21
N PRO A 92 -15.16 7.93 -17.23
CA PRO A 92 -16.11 7.79 -18.34
C PRO A 92 -15.97 6.41 -19.00
N LEU A 93 -17.08 5.78 -19.38
CA LEU A 93 -17.10 4.46 -20.03
C LEU A 93 -16.49 3.33 -19.19
N ALA A 94 -16.42 3.47 -17.85
CA ALA A 94 -15.80 2.46 -16.98
C ALA A 94 -16.27 1.02 -17.25
N LYS A 95 -17.56 0.81 -17.57
CA LYS A 95 -18.12 -0.52 -17.91
C LYS A 95 -17.40 -1.19 -19.07
N PHE A 96 -17.06 -0.47 -20.14
CA PHE A 96 -16.36 -1.01 -21.30
C PHE A 96 -14.88 -1.29 -21.01
N LEU A 97 -14.26 -0.48 -20.14
CA LEU A 97 -12.86 -0.62 -19.76
C LEU A 97 -12.63 -1.63 -18.63
N MET A 98 -13.69 -2.13 -17.98
CA MET A 98 -13.58 -3.04 -16.83
C MET A 98 -12.68 -4.26 -17.05
N PRO A 99 -12.71 -4.97 -18.20
CA PRO A 99 -11.80 -6.08 -18.42
C PRO A 99 -10.32 -5.67 -18.36
N PHE A 100 -9.99 -4.51 -18.95
CA PHE A 100 -8.64 -3.94 -18.89
C PHE A 100 -8.28 -3.49 -17.47
N VAL A 101 -9.21 -2.84 -16.76
CA VAL A 101 -9.00 -2.43 -15.36
C VAL A 101 -8.72 -3.64 -14.48
N LYS A 102 -9.51 -4.72 -14.59
CA LYS A 102 -9.29 -5.96 -13.83
C LYS A 102 -7.94 -6.59 -14.16
N TRP A 103 -7.59 -6.64 -15.45
CA TRP A 103 -6.28 -7.13 -15.87
C TRP A 103 -5.14 -6.30 -15.26
N TYR A 104 -5.25 -4.97 -15.28
CA TYR A 104 -4.27 -4.06 -14.70
C TYR A 104 -4.09 -4.27 -13.20
N PHE A 105 -5.19 -4.29 -12.43
CA PHE A 105 -5.10 -4.53 -10.98
C PHE A 105 -4.56 -5.92 -10.65
N ARG A 106 -4.83 -6.94 -11.47
CA ARG A 106 -4.17 -8.24 -11.32
C ARG A 106 -2.65 -8.11 -11.45
N GLN A 107 -2.14 -7.31 -12.39
CA GLN A 107 -0.70 -7.07 -12.52
C GLN A 107 -0.14 -6.30 -11.31
N VAL A 108 -0.84 -5.26 -10.87
CA VAL A 108 -0.46 -4.47 -9.68
C VAL A 108 -0.26 -5.36 -8.46
N TYR A 109 -1.23 -6.25 -8.18
CA TYR A 109 -1.19 -7.13 -7.02
C TYR A 109 -0.15 -8.24 -7.17
N ALA A 110 -0.05 -8.83 -8.37
CA ALA A 110 0.93 -9.86 -8.67
C ALA A 110 2.39 -9.35 -8.64
N TYR A 111 2.60 -8.05 -8.79
CA TYR A 111 3.92 -7.44 -8.75
C TYR A 111 4.53 -7.38 -7.34
N ALA A 112 3.70 -7.42 -6.29
CA ALA A 112 4.16 -7.47 -4.91
C ALA A 112 4.53 -8.90 -4.47
N ASP A 113 5.41 -9.01 -3.48
CA ASP A 113 5.72 -10.27 -2.80
C ASP A 113 4.66 -10.61 -1.74
N ALA A 114 3.96 -9.60 -1.21
CA ALA A 114 2.80 -9.72 -0.34
C ALA A 114 1.86 -8.52 -0.52
N VAL A 115 0.56 -8.73 -0.33
CA VAL A 115 -0.45 -7.67 -0.35
C VAL A 115 -1.15 -7.57 1.00
N VAL A 116 -1.36 -6.35 1.46
CA VAL A 116 -2.17 -6.02 2.64
C VAL A 116 -3.54 -5.55 2.17
N ALA A 117 -4.58 -6.26 2.57
CA ALA A 117 -5.97 -5.87 2.33
C ALA A 117 -6.49 -5.11 3.55
N ILE A 118 -7.02 -3.90 3.32
CA ILE A 118 -7.51 -3.02 4.39
C ILE A 118 -8.94 -3.33 4.87
N SER A 119 -9.58 -4.33 4.26
CA SER A 119 -10.93 -4.76 4.61
C SER A 119 -11.25 -6.15 4.02
N PRO A 120 -12.29 -6.84 4.53
CA PRO A 120 -12.76 -8.10 3.95
C PRO A 120 -13.14 -7.99 2.47
N LYS A 121 -13.73 -6.84 2.05
CA LYS A 121 -14.13 -6.62 0.66
C LYS A 121 -12.92 -6.54 -0.27
N VAL A 122 -11.85 -5.87 0.14
CA VAL A 122 -10.62 -5.77 -0.64
C VAL A 122 -9.97 -7.14 -0.78
N GLU A 123 -9.86 -7.88 0.33
CA GLU A 123 -9.32 -9.25 0.33
C GLU A 123 -10.07 -10.17 -0.64
N GLN A 124 -11.41 -10.14 -0.59
CA GLN A 124 -12.26 -10.91 -1.50
C GLN A 124 -11.97 -10.58 -2.97
N VAL A 125 -11.89 -9.29 -3.32
CA VAL A 125 -11.67 -8.87 -4.71
C VAL A 125 -10.29 -9.28 -5.22
N ILE A 126 -9.26 -9.24 -4.38
CA ILE A 126 -7.91 -9.73 -4.75
C ILE A 126 -7.98 -11.23 -5.09
N LYS A 127 -8.68 -12.03 -4.27
CA LYS A 127 -8.87 -13.47 -4.50
C LYS A 127 -9.67 -13.74 -5.79
N GLU A 128 -10.75 -13.00 -6.03
CA GLU A 128 -11.58 -13.11 -7.23
C GLU A 128 -10.82 -12.79 -8.53
N LEU A 129 -9.80 -11.94 -8.46
CA LEU A 129 -8.92 -11.64 -9.60
C LEU A 129 -7.92 -12.76 -9.91
N GLY A 130 -7.87 -13.81 -9.09
CA GLY A 130 -7.00 -14.98 -9.28
C GLY A 130 -5.51 -14.68 -9.03
N VAL A 131 -5.22 -13.72 -8.15
CA VAL A 131 -3.85 -13.38 -7.75
C VAL A 131 -3.36 -14.40 -6.72
N THR A 132 -2.16 -14.95 -6.95
CA THR A 132 -1.54 -15.96 -6.06
C THR A 132 -0.63 -15.35 -5.00
N THR A 133 -0.35 -14.05 -5.08
CA THR A 133 0.42 -13.30 -4.07
C THR A 133 -0.22 -13.47 -2.69
N PRO A 134 0.55 -13.78 -1.64
CA PRO A 134 0.05 -13.87 -0.27
C PRO A 134 -0.71 -12.60 0.15
N VAL A 135 -1.91 -12.78 0.69
CA VAL A 135 -2.79 -11.69 1.14
C VAL A 135 -2.90 -11.72 2.67
N TYR A 136 -2.62 -10.59 3.30
CA TYR A 136 -2.79 -10.39 4.74
C TYR A 136 -3.83 -9.31 4.98
N ARG A 137 -4.84 -9.58 5.80
CA ARG A 137 -5.84 -8.57 6.14
C ARG A 137 -5.40 -7.82 7.39
N ILE A 138 -5.21 -6.51 7.25
CA ILE A 138 -4.89 -5.57 8.34
C ILE A 138 -5.75 -4.35 8.11
N ASP A 139 -6.78 -4.18 8.96
CA ASP A 139 -7.73 -3.08 8.82
C ASP A 139 -7.10 -1.76 9.28
N ASN A 140 -7.54 -0.63 8.72
CA ASN A 140 -6.97 0.67 9.06
C ASN A 140 -7.22 1.04 10.53
N PRO A 141 -6.23 1.66 11.21
CA PRO A 141 -6.39 2.11 12.59
C PRO A 141 -7.34 3.31 12.68
N VAL A 142 -7.91 3.53 13.86
CA VAL A 142 -8.71 4.72 14.19
C VAL A 142 -8.12 5.38 15.43
N HIS A 143 -7.85 6.68 15.34
CA HIS A 143 -7.36 7.50 16.46
C HIS A 143 -8.47 7.73 17.49
N LEU A 144 -8.49 6.94 18.56
CA LEU A 144 -9.53 7.00 19.60
C LEU A 144 -9.57 8.35 20.34
N ASP A 145 -8.42 9.04 20.45
CA ASP A 145 -8.37 10.36 21.07
C ASP A 145 -9.03 11.45 20.23
N LYS A 146 -9.08 11.27 18.91
CA LYS A 146 -9.71 12.20 17.96
C LYS A 146 -11.19 11.86 17.73
N TRP A 147 -11.53 10.57 17.68
CA TRP A 147 -12.88 10.08 17.37
C TRP A 147 -13.57 9.57 18.62
N LYS A 148 -14.10 10.50 19.42
CA LYS A 148 -14.89 10.20 20.62
C LYS A 148 -16.38 10.27 20.28
N ARG A 149 -17.13 9.30 20.79
CA ARG A 149 -18.60 9.33 20.71
C ARG A 149 -19.08 10.43 21.66
N THR A 150 -19.61 11.52 21.10
CA THR A 150 -20.36 12.54 21.84
C THR A 150 -21.74 12.03 22.21
#